data_AF-K2CHP9-F1
#
_entry.id   AF-K2CHP9-F1
#
_cell.length_a   1.000
_cell.length_b   1.000
_cell.length_c   1.000
_cell.angle_alpha   90.00
_cell.angle_beta   90.00
_cell.angle_gamma   90.00
#
_symmetry.space_group_name_H-M   'P 1'
#
loop_
_entity.id
_entity.type
_entity.pdbx_description
1 polymer ?
#
loop_
_entity_poly.entity_id
_entity_poly.type
_entity_poly.pdbx_seq_one_letter_code
_entity_poly.pdbx_strand_id
1 'polypeptide(L)'
;MDLIIEQLDTTLHDRKSFDCGVDELNIFLKQHANQNQSKNMSKTYVAVVAVSADDHKKIYGYYTLSAGHIECGQLPEIVKAKLPKYPIPIARIGRLAVDKDYKGQGIGGFLLYDAFTNVLSIADKMGVFAVVVDAKN
;
A
#
# COMPACT_ATOMS: atom_id res chain seq x y z
N MET A 1 -4.82 -17.57 11.11
CA MET A 1 -3.43 -17.10 10.95
C MET A 1 -3.37 -15.74 11.59
N ASP A 2 -2.50 -15.53 12.58
CA ASP A 2 -2.43 -14.25 13.29
C ASP A 2 -1.50 -13.31 12.51
N LEU A 3 -2.12 -12.50 11.64
CA LEU A 3 -1.44 -11.58 10.75
C LEU A 3 -1.29 -10.22 11.44
N ILE A 4 -0.09 -9.66 11.33
CA ILE A 4 0.19 -8.27 11.65
C ILE A 4 0.67 -7.54 10.41
N ILE A 5 0.53 -6.22 10.42
CA ILE A 5 1.06 -5.35 9.37
C ILE A 5 2.15 -4.50 9.98
N GLU A 6 3.31 -4.50 9.32
CA GLU A 6 4.45 -3.69 9.71
C GLU A 6 5.12 -3.06 8.48
N GLN A 7 5.95 -2.05 8.71
CA GLN A 7 6.68 -1.41 7.63
C GLN A 7 7.76 -2.37 7.10
N LEU A 8 7.97 -2.36 5.77
CA LEU A 8 8.96 -3.22 5.13
C LEU A 8 10.37 -2.96 5.69
N ASP A 9 10.93 -3.98 6.34
CA ASP A 9 12.33 -4.10 6.69
C ASP A 9 13.03 -5.14 5.79
N THR A 10 14.07 -4.75 5.05
CA THR A 10 14.77 -5.65 4.13
C THR A 10 15.68 -6.68 4.80
N THR A 11 15.99 -6.51 6.08
CA THR A 11 16.78 -7.46 6.87
C THR A 11 15.92 -8.58 7.45
N LEU A 12 14.62 -8.31 7.66
CA LEU A 12 13.69 -9.26 8.26
C LEU A 12 12.78 -9.95 7.24
N HIS A 13 12.39 -9.26 6.17
CA HIS A 13 11.34 -9.76 5.27
C HIS A 13 11.88 -10.46 4.03
N ASP A 14 11.39 -11.67 3.79
CA ASP A 14 11.68 -12.39 2.54
C ASP A 14 10.84 -11.84 1.39
N ARG A 15 11.43 -10.89 0.66
CA ARG A 15 10.86 -10.29 -0.54
C ARG A 15 11.03 -11.17 -1.78
N LYS A 16 12.03 -12.05 -1.80
CA LYS A 16 12.44 -12.79 -3.00
C LYS A 16 11.44 -13.88 -3.34
N SER A 17 10.86 -14.53 -2.33
CA SER A 17 9.85 -15.58 -2.50
C SER A 17 8.46 -15.06 -2.86
N PHE A 18 8.16 -13.78 -2.62
CA PHE A 18 6.84 -13.22 -2.88
C PHE A 18 6.42 -13.36 -4.36
N ASP A 19 5.20 -13.85 -4.58
CA ASP A 19 4.60 -13.93 -5.90
C ASP A 19 3.08 -13.74 -5.84
N CYS A 20 2.57 -12.61 -6.34
CA CYS A 20 1.13 -12.34 -6.45
C CYS A 20 0.53 -12.72 -7.82
N GLY A 21 1.32 -13.32 -8.72
CA GLY A 21 0.95 -13.63 -10.10
C GLY A 21 1.00 -12.44 -11.07
N VAL A 22 1.48 -11.27 -10.61
CA VAL A 22 1.64 -10.07 -11.44
C VAL A 22 3.09 -9.61 -11.37
N ASP A 23 3.84 -9.81 -12.46
CA ASP A 23 5.28 -9.58 -12.51
C ASP A 23 5.70 -8.17 -12.09
N GLU A 24 4.97 -7.15 -12.53
CA GLU A 24 5.28 -5.76 -12.18
C GLU A 24 5.23 -5.51 -10.66
N LEU A 25 4.25 -6.10 -9.96
CA LEU A 25 4.12 -5.97 -8.51
C LEU A 25 5.21 -6.77 -7.80
N ASN A 26 5.50 -7.98 -8.29
CA ASN A 26 6.58 -8.82 -7.78
C ASN A 26 7.95 -8.13 -7.91
N ILE A 27 8.27 -7.60 -9.08
CA ILE A 27 9.51 -6.87 -9.38
C ILE A 27 9.62 -5.65 -8.49
N PHE A 28 8.54 -4.88 -8.34
CA PHE A 28 8.53 -3.72 -7.47
C PHE A 28 8.94 -4.06 -6.03
N LEU A 29 8.30 -5.06 -5.41
CA LEU A 29 8.61 -5.44 -4.04
C LEU A 29 10.07 -5.93 -3.90
N LYS A 30 10.53 -6.73 -4.85
CA LYS A 30 11.88 -7.32 -4.86
C LYS A 30 12.98 -6.27 -5.03
N GLN A 31 12.77 -5.31 -5.93
CA GLN A 31 13.85 -4.45 -6.44
C GLN A 31 13.71 -2.98 -6.06
N HIS A 32 12.48 -2.46 -5.95
CA HIS A 32 12.23 -1.00 -5.89
C HIS A 32 11.66 -0.51 -4.56
N ALA A 33 10.87 -1.33 -3.84
CA ALA A 33 10.17 -0.91 -2.63
C ALA A 33 11.09 -0.27 -1.58
N ASN A 34 12.25 -0.88 -1.30
CA ASN A 34 13.20 -0.35 -0.32
C ASN A 34 13.84 0.97 -0.77
N GLN A 35 14.18 1.08 -2.06
CA GLN A 35 14.80 2.30 -2.61
C GLN A 35 13.81 3.47 -2.57
N ASN A 36 12.54 3.21 -2.88
CA ASN A 36 11.49 4.22 -2.78
C ASN A 36 11.26 4.63 -1.33
N GLN A 37 11.28 3.66 -0.41
CA GLN A 37 11.13 3.93 1.02
C GLN A 37 12.27 4.77 1.59
N SER A 38 13.52 4.45 1.24
CA SER A 38 14.69 5.20 1.72
C SER A 38 14.72 6.64 1.19
N LYS A 39 14.18 6.87 -0.01
CA LYS A 39 14.03 8.19 -0.62
C LYS A 39 12.73 8.92 -0.24
N ASN A 40 11.91 8.36 0.65
CA ASN A 40 10.59 8.89 1.01
C ASN A 40 9.63 9.09 -0.19
N MET A 41 9.81 8.33 -1.28
CA MET A 41 8.91 8.34 -2.43
C MET A 41 7.61 7.58 -2.14
N SER A 42 7.70 6.49 -1.38
CA SER A 42 6.54 5.75 -0.89
C SER A 42 6.92 4.93 0.34
N LYS A 43 6.02 4.77 1.31
CA LYS A 43 6.16 3.81 2.41
C LYS A 43 5.57 2.47 2.00
N THR A 44 6.25 1.36 2.31
CA THR A 44 5.76 0.01 1.99
C THR A 44 5.44 -0.71 3.28
N TYR A 45 4.25 -1.30 3.36
CA TYR A 45 3.79 -2.08 4.50
C TYR A 45 3.49 -3.51 4.06
N VAL A 46 3.83 -4.48 4.90
CA VAL A 46 3.75 -5.91 4.59
C VAL A 46 2.93 -6.63 5.65
N ALA A 47 2.10 -7.59 5.21
CA ALA A 47 1.41 -8.52 6.09
C ALA A 47 2.31 -9.74 6.35
N VAL A 48 2.58 -10.01 7.63
CA VAL A 48 3.42 -11.10 8.11
C VAL A 48 2.75 -11.79 9.30
N VAL A 49 3.17 -13.00 9.64
CA VAL A 49 2.71 -13.67 10.87
C VAL A 49 3.44 -13.09 12.07
N ALA A 50 2.70 -12.80 13.14
CA ALA A 50 3.24 -12.16 14.36
C ALA A 50 4.39 -12.96 15.00
N VAL A 51 4.23 -14.28 15.02
CA VAL A 51 5.22 -15.22 15.56
C VAL A 51 5.86 -15.97 14.39
N SER A 52 6.98 -15.44 13.90
CA SER A 52 7.84 -16.13 12.93
C SER A 52 8.89 -16.93 13.69
N ALA A 53 8.92 -18.25 13.48
CA ALA A 53 10.03 -19.10 13.94
C ALA A 53 11.24 -19.04 12.99
N ASP A 54 11.07 -18.43 11.81
CA ASP A 54 12.09 -18.34 10.76
C ASP A 54 12.92 -17.06 10.88
N ASP A 55 14.18 -17.15 10.46
CA ASP A 55 15.12 -16.02 10.35
C ASP A 55 14.61 -14.90 9.43
N HIS A 56 13.71 -15.23 8.48
CA HIS A 56 13.05 -14.26 7.61
C HIS A 56 11.54 -14.43 7.61
N LYS A 57 10.81 -13.33 7.85
CA LYS A 57 9.35 -13.30 7.83
C LYS A 57 8.86 -13.38 6.38
N LYS A 58 8.05 -14.40 6.07
CA LYS A 58 7.31 -14.50 4.82
C LYS A 58 6.31 -13.35 4.68
N ILE A 59 6.29 -12.72 3.51
CA ILE A 59 5.32 -11.69 3.15
C ILE A 59 4.09 -12.36 2.53
N TYR A 60 2.90 -12.15 3.11
CA TYR A 60 1.63 -12.68 2.59
C TYR A 60 0.91 -11.68 1.69
N GLY A 61 1.29 -10.43 1.75
CA GLY A 61 0.77 -9.35 0.94
C GLY A 61 1.42 -8.04 1.35
N TYR A 62 1.28 -7.03 0.51
CA TYR A 62 1.84 -5.71 0.79
C TYR A 62 0.99 -4.61 0.15
N TYR A 63 1.14 -3.40 0.67
CA TYR A 63 0.70 -2.20 -0.02
C TYR A 63 1.74 -1.09 0.08
N THR A 64 1.61 -0.07 -0.76
CA THR A 64 2.45 1.14 -0.69
C THR A 64 1.60 2.38 -0.51
N LEU A 65 2.05 3.31 0.31
CA LEU A 65 1.41 4.61 0.54
C LEU A 65 2.34 5.75 0.15
N SER A 66 1.82 6.73 -0.59
CA SER A 66 2.55 7.96 -0.93
C SER A 66 1.63 9.18 -0.92
N ALA A 67 2.19 10.36 -0.72
CA ALA A 67 1.46 11.61 -0.93
C ALA A 67 1.26 11.86 -2.45
N GLY A 68 0.23 12.62 -2.80
CA GLY A 68 0.00 13.02 -4.18
C GLY A 68 -1.09 14.09 -4.31
N HIS A 69 -1.43 14.40 -5.55
CA HIS A 69 -2.60 15.18 -5.88
C HIS A 69 -3.30 14.58 -7.10
N ILE A 70 -4.56 14.94 -7.29
CA ILE A 70 -5.31 14.70 -8.52
C ILE A 70 -5.85 16.01 -9.05
N GLU A 71 -5.92 16.12 -10.37
CA GLU A 71 -6.54 17.27 -11.00
C GLU A 71 -8.05 17.19 -10.81
N CYS A 72 -8.67 18.33 -10.49
CA CYS A 72 -10.12 18.38 -10.25
C CYS A 72 -10.91 17.83 -11.46
N GLY A 73 -10.39 18.03 -12.69
CA GLY A 73 -10.96 17.48 -13.92
C GLY A 73 -11.10 15.95 -13.96
N GLN A 74 -10.33 15.20 -13.16
CA GLN A 74 -10.35 13.73 -13.10
C GLN A 74 -11.43 13.18 -12.15
N LEU A 75 -12.05 14.04 -11.34
CA LEU A 75 -13.06 13.63 -10.36
C LEU A 75 -14.45 13.42 -11.02
N PRO A 76 -15.34 12.60 -10.43
CA PRO A 76 -16.74 12.55 -10.82
C PRO A 76 -17.42 13.92 -10.63
N GLU A 77 -18.35 14.30 -11.52
CA GLU A 77 -19.04 15.61 -11.48
C GLU A 77 -19.72 15.90 -10.13
N ILE A 78 -20.31 14.87 -9.51
CA ILE A 78 -20.94 15.00 -8.19
C ILE A 78 -19.97 15.42 -7.08
N VAL A 79 -18.69 15.05 -7.21
CA VAL A 79 -17.62 15.40 -6.28
C VAL A 79 -17.04 16.77 -6.65
N LYS A 80 -16.78 17.01 -7.94
CA LYS A 80 -16.27 18.27 -8.49
C LYS A 80 -17.10 19.49 -8.08
N ALA A 81 -18.43 19.38 -8.12
CA ALA A 81 -19.33 20.50 -7.85
C ALA A 81 -19.16 21.11 -6.44
N LYS A 82 -18.55 20.37 -5.51
CA LYS A 82 -18.34 20.78 -4.11
C LYS A 82 -16.89 21.12 -3.80
N LEU A 83 -16.00 21.09 -4.79
CA LEU A 83 -14.56 21.21 -4.60
C LEU A 83 -13.97 22.39 -5.35
N PRO A 84 -12.83 22.91 -4.86
CA PRO A 84 -12.08 23.93 -5.58
C PRO A 84 -11.56 23.38 -6.93
N LYS A 85 -11.27 24.30 -7.85
CA LYS A 85 -10.76 23.98 -9.19
C LYS A 85 -9.24 23.73 -9.26
N TYR A 86 -8.54 23.76 -8.13
CA TYR A 86 -7.10 23.48 -8.03
C TYR A 86 -6.82 22.01 -7.65
N PRO A 87 -5.57 21.53 -7.79
CA PRO A 87 -5.24 20.14 -7.47
C PRO A 87 -5.61 19.74 -6.04
N ILE A 88 -6.25 18.58 -5.92
CA ILE A 88 -6.80 18.10 -4.66
C ILE A 88 -5.79 17.17 -3.98
N PRO A 89 -5.42 17.39 -2.70
CA PRO A 89 -4.44 16.56 -2.01
C PRO A 89 -5.00 15.17 -1.72
N ILE A 90 -4.20 14.14 -2.01
CA ILE A 90 -4.59 12.74 -1.82
C ILE A 90 -3.51 11.94 -1.12
N ALA A 91 -3.93 10.85 -0.50
CA ALA A 91 -3.05 9.73 -0.19
C ALA A 91 -3.23 8.66 -1.27
N ARG A 92 -2.14 8.15 -1.82
CA ARG A 92 -2.16 7.19 -2.92
C ARG A 92 -1.75 5.81 -2.45
N ILE A 93 -2.62 4.83 -2.63
CA ILE A 93 -2.26 3.42 -2.57
C ILE A 93 -1.77 3.03 -3.97
N GLY A 94 -0.47 3.22 -4.20
CA GLY A 94 0.10 2.99 -5.53
C GLY A 94 0.17 1.52 -5.94
N ARG A 95 0.24 0.62 -4.96
CA ARG A 95 0.34 -0.83 -5.16
C ARG A 95 -0.35 -1.54 -4.00
N LEU A 96 -1.06 -2.61 -4.31
CA LEU A 96 -1.65 -3.55 -3.37
C LEU A 96 -1.54 -4.94 -4.00
N ALA A 97 -0.98 -5.89 -3.27
CA ALA A 97 -0.83 -7.25 -3.75
C ALA A 97 -0.98 -8.25 -2.60
N VAL A 98 -1.59 -9.40 -2.90
CA VAL A 98 -1.64 -10.57 -2.02
C VAL A 98 -0.90 -11.69 -2.71
N ASP A 99 -0.07 -12.41 -1.97
CA ASP A 99 0.63 -13.58 -2.48
C ASP A 99 -0.40 -14.59 -3.03
N LYS A 100 -0.09 -15.16 -4.20
CA LYS A 100 -1.04 -15.94 -4.99
C LYS A 100 -1.57 -17.15 -4.23
N ASP A 101 -0.76 -17.74 -3.36
CA ASP A 101 -1.12 -18.93 -2.58
C ASP A 101 -2.10 -18.61 -1.44
N TYR A 102 -2.31 -17.32 -1.15
CA TYR A 102 -3.16 -16.84 -0.05
C TYR A 102 -4.28 -15.90 -0.50
N LYS A 103 -4.54 -15.82 -1.82
CA LYS A 103 -5.69 -15.09 -2.34
C LYS A 103 -7.00 -15.69 -1.82
N GLY A 104 -8.03 -14.85 -1.66
CA GLY A 104 -9.35 -15.26 -1.17
C GLY A 104 -9.45 -15.42 0.35
N GLN A 105 -8.36 -15.24 1.10
CA GLN A 105 -8.35 -15.40 2.58
C GLN A 105 -8.55 -14.08 3.35
N GLY A 106 -9.05 -13.02 2.69
CA GLY A 106 -9.31 -11.72 3.34
C GLY A 106 -8.08 -10.82 3.55
N ILE A 107 -6.87 -11.27 3.21
CA ILE A 107 -5.60 -10.52 3.41
C ILE A 107 -5.62 -9.15 2.72
N GLY A 108 -6.17 -9.08 1.50
CA GLY A 108 -6.29 -7.80 0.78
C GLY A 108 -7.16 -6.78 1.51
N GLY A 109 -8.26 -7.23 2.12
CA GLY A 109 -9.12 -6.38 2.94
C GLY A 109 -8.42 -5.93 4.23
N PHE A 110 -7.63 -6.81 4.84
CA PHE A 110 -6.83 -6.48 6.01
C PHE A 110 -5.76 -5.41 5.70
N LEU A 111 -5.07 -5.54 4.56
CA LEU A 111 -4.11 -4.54 4.08
C LEU A 111 -4.78 -3.17 3.80
N LEU A 112 -5.97 -3.17 3.19
CA LEU A 112 -6.71 -1.94 2.94
C LEU A 112 -7.18 -1.26 4.22
N TYR A 113 -7.62 -2.05 5.21
CA TYR A 113 -8.03 -1.53 6.51
C TYR A 113 -6.87 -0.81 7.22
N ASP A 114 -5.68 -1.42 7.23
CA ASP A 114 -4.47 -0.79 7.78
C ASP A 114 -4.07 0.46 6.99
N ALA A 115 -4.10 0.40 5.66
CA ALA A 115 -3.81 1.56 4.81
C ALA A 115 -4.73 2.74 5.12
N PHE A 116 -6.04 2.52 5.25
CA PHE A 116 -6.98 3.58 5.61
C PHE A 116 -6.76 4.10 7.03
N THR A 117 -6.45 3.23 7.98
CA THR A 117 -6.14 3.63 9.37
C THR A 117 -4.89 4.52 9.43
N ASN A 118 -3.86 4.18 8.66
CA ASN A 118 -2.66 5.01 8.51
C ASN A 118 -2.97 6.35 7.84
N VAL A 119 -3.79 6.37 6.79
CA VAL A 119 -4.20 7.62 6.14
C VAL A 119 -4.98 8.52 7.09
N LEU A 120 -5.93 7.99 7.87
CA LEU A 120 -6.68 8.76 8.85
C LEU A 120 -5.74 9.42 9.88
N SER A 121 -4.77 8.66 10.38
CA SER A 121 -3.75 9.18 11.31
C SER A 121 -2.89 10.29 10.69
N ILE A 122 -2.62 10.22 9.38
CA ILE A 122 -1.90 11.26 8.64
C ILE A 122 -2.79 12.49 8.43
N ALA A 123 -4.08 12.29 8.15
CA ALA A 123 -5.05 13.34 7.87
C ALA A 123 -5.23 14.32 9.05
N ASP A 124 -5.00 13.86 10.28
CA ASP A 124 -5.01 14.70 11.49
C ASP A 124 -3.89 15.75 11.51
N LYS A 125 -2.80 15.54 10.76
CA LYS A 125 -1.60 16.38 10.76
C LYS A 125 -1.32 17.04 9.40
N MET A 126 -1.86 16.50 8.32
CA MET A 126 -1.62 16.95 6.96
C MET A 126 -2.91 16.85 6.14
N GLY A 127 -3.17 17.83 5.27
CA GLY A 127 -4.36 17.81 4.42
C GLY A 127 -4.39 16.58 3.50
N VAL A 128 -5.41 15.75 3.66
CA VAL A 128 -5.72 14.60 2.78
C VAL A 128 -7.22 14.62 2.52
N PHE A 129 -7.63 14.76 1.26
CA PHE A 129 -9.05 14.77 0.90
C PHE A 129 -9.58 13.39 0.56
N ALA A 130 -8.79 12.59 -0.15
CA ALA A 130 -9.21 11.27 -0.62
C ALA A 130 -8.05 10.28 -0.64
N VAL A 131 -8.41 9.00 -0.61
CA VAL A 131 -7.50 7.90 -0.96
C VAL A 131 -7.74 7.52 -2.41
N VAL A 132 -6.67 7.47 -3.20
CA VAL A 132 -6.72 7.02 -4.60
C VAL A 132 -5.94 5.73 -4.72
N VAL A 133 -6.55 4.76 -5.41
CA VAL A 133 -5.96 3.45 -5.70
C VAL A 133 -5.84 3.34 -7.21
N ASP A 134 -4.66 2.99 -7.70
CA ASP A 134 -4.50 2.57 -9.09
C ASP A 134 -4.70 1.04 -9.14
N ALA A 135 -5.93 0.62 -9.48
CA ALA A 135 -6.27 -0.79 -9.55
C ALA A 135 -5.70 -1.41 -10.84
N LYS A 136 -4.98 -2.53 -10.69
CA LYS A 136 -4.55 -3.36 -11.82
C LYS A 136 -5.51 -4.53 -11.95
N ASN A 137 -6.10 -4.71 -13.14
CA ASN A 137 -7.02 -5.79 -13.48
C ASN A 137 -6.30 -7.13 -13.63
#